data_AF-A0AAD9C7A0-F1
#
_entry.id   AF-A0AAD9C7A0-F1
#
_cell.length_a   1.000
_cell.length_b   1.000
_cell.length_c   1.000
_cell.angle_alpha   90.00
_cell.angle_beta   90.00
_cell.angle_gamma   90.00
#
_symmetry.space_group_name_H-M   'P 1'
#
loop_
_entity.id
_entity.type
_entity.pdbx_description
1 polymer ?
#
loop_
_entity_poly.entity_id
_entity_poly.type
_entity_poly.pdbx_seq_one_letter_code
_entity_poly.pdbx_strand_id
1 'polypeptide(L)'
;MKDRLTDLQTFKPAEEEEVQLHGGEEDEDEDLAVVFHGEDVMNGVYKEAQVLRKEMHLLKLDVKRLGKQNSRFLTSVRRISSIKRDSNALGRDIKNRGEAVYARLQKLGKLSKDLEEEHGPTSAVSRMARSQCVSLNSAFHNAISEYNEAEMIQRENCKTRIQRQAEIMGSR
;
A
#
# COMPACT_ATOMS: atom_id res chain seq x y z
N MET A 1 -21.53 2.61 21.52
CA MET A 1 -21.45 3.94 22.16
C MET A 1 -22.59 4.78 21.62
N LYS A 2 -23.35 5.48 22.47
CA LYS A 2 -24.40 6.41 22.02
C LYS A 2 -23.75 7.71 21.56
N ASP A 3 -24.29 8.28 20.49
CA ASP A 3 -23.90 9.60 19.99
C ASP A 3 -24.19 10.66 21.06
N ARG A 4 -23.21 11.51 21.36
CA ARG A 4 -23.27 12.61 22.33
C ARG A 4 -22.95 13.96 21.69
N LEU A 5 -22.91 14.03 20.36
CA LEU A 5 -22.62 15.26 19.61
C LEU A 5 -23.64 16.38 19.93
N THR A 6 -24.88 15.99 20.26
CA THR A 6 -25.95 16.88 20.72
C THR A 6 -25.66 17.55 22.06
N ASP A 7 -24.93 16.87 22.95
CA ASP A 7 -24.57 17.41 24.28
C ASP A 7 -23.60 18.59 24.17
N LEU A 8 -22.83 18.66 23.06
CA LEU A 8 -21.90 19.75 22.76
C LEU A 8 -22.59 21.00 22.22
N GLN A 9 -23.73 20.86 21.52
CA GLN A 9 -24.51 21.99 21.01
C GLN A 9 -25.27 22.75 22.10
N THR A 10 -25.49 22.12 23.25
CA THR A 10 -26.14 22.73 24.42
C THR A 10 -25.19 23.54 25.30
N PHE A 11 -23.88 23.47 25.07
CA PHE A 11 -22.94 24.40 25.69
C PHE A 11 -23.09 25.77 25.01
N LYS A 12 -23.86 26.66 25.64
CA LYS A 12 -23.59 28.10 25.47
C LYS A 12 -22.17 28.34 26.01
N PRO A 13 -21.33 29.15 25.35
CA PRO A 13 -20.09 29.60 25.99
C PRO A 13 -20.50 30.23 27.31
N ALA A 14 -20.04 29.64 28.41
CA ALA A 14 -20.11 30.32 29.69
C ALA A 14 -19.34 31.62 29.49
N GLU A 15 -19.97 32.71 29.94
CA GLU A 15 -19.39 34.05 29.99
C GLU A 15 -17.90 33.93 30.33
N GLU A 16 -17.09 34.55 29.48
CA GLU A 16 -15.64 34.60 29.59
C GLU A 16 -15.28 35.11 31.00
N GLU A 17 -14.98 34.22 31.93
CA GLU A 17 -14.23 34.61 33.12
C GLU A 17 -12.81 34.92 32.65
N GLU A 18 -12.57 36.21 32.40
CA GLU A 18 -11.27 36.80 32.18
C GLU A 18 -10.29 36.35 33.29
N VAL A 19 -9.45 35.37 32.99
CA VAL A 19 -8.21 35.18 33.74
C VAL A 19 -7.26 36.27 33.27
N GLN A 20 -7.24 37.38 34.00
CA GLN A 20 -6.33 38.51 33.78
C GLN A 20 -4.87 38.07 33.83
N LEU A 21 -4.25 37.99 32.67
CA LEU A 21 -2.80 37.97 32.47
C LEU A 21 -2.40 39.27 31.76
N HIS A 22 -2.23 40.29 32.60
CA HIS A 22 -1.35 41.46 32.44
C HIS A 22 -1.04 41.98 31.01
N GLY A 23 -1.82 42.99 30.59
CA GLY A 23 -1.28 44.29 30.17
C GLY A 23 -0.95 44.51 28.69
N GLY A 24 -1.77 45.33 28.02
CA GLY A 24 -1.31 46.30 27.03
C GLY A 24 -1.90 46.18 25.63
N GLU A 25 -2.92 47.01 25.39
CA GLU A 25 -3.34 47.61 24.11
C GLU A 25 -3.96 46.70 23.02
N GLU A 26 -4.87 47.32 22.28
CA GLU A 26 -5.85 46.75 21.37
C GLU A 26 -5.18 46.10 20.15
N ASP A 27 -5.14 44.77 20.10
CA ASP A 27 -4.86 44.06 18.86
C ASP A 27 -6.20 43.60 18.27
N GLU A 28 -6.50 44.14 17.09
CA GLU A 28 -7.57 43.70 16.21
C GLU A 28 -7.58 42.17 16.13
N ASP A 29 -8.77 41.55 16.19
CA ASP A 29 -8.96 40.13 15.86
C ASP A 29 -8.54 39.91 14.40
N GLU A 30 -7.23 39.83 14.13
CA GLU A 30 -6.70 39.29 12.90
C GLU A 30 -7.16 37.85 12.87
N ASP A 31 -8.12 37.56 11.98
CA ASP A 31 -8.42 36.22 11.51
C ASP A 31 -7.08 35.51 11.25
N LEU A 32 -6.62 34.73 12.24
CA LEU A 32 -5.34 34.06 12.21
C LEU A 32 -5.46 32.95 11.17
N ALA A 33 -5.32 33.30 9.90
CA ALA A 33 -5.35 32.39 8.79
C ALA A 33 -4.20 31.40 9.01
N VAL A 34 -4.53 30.20 9.50
CA VAL A 34 -3.58 29.11 9.66
C VAL A 34 -3.15 28.67 8.27
N VAL A 35 -2.13 29.32 7.72
CA VAL A 35 -1.51 28.94 6.45
C VAL A 35 -0.72 27.67 6.72
N PHE A 36 -1.30 26.51 6.37
CA PHE A 36 -0.62 25.23 6.45
C PHE A 36 0.52 25.18 5.41
N HIS A 37 1.72 25.55 5.85
CA HIS A 37 2.92 25.37 5.04
C HIS A 37 3.09 23.88 4.70
N GLY A 38 3.02 23.54 3.41
CA GLY A 38 3.20 22.17 2.91
C GLY A 38 1.92 21.41 2.49
N GLU A 39 0.76 22.07 2.39
CA GLU A 39 -0.48 21.45 1.89
C GLU A 39 -0.32 20.81 0.51
N ASP A 40 0.35 21.49 -0.43
CA ASP A 40 0.61 20.97 -1.78
C ASP A 40 1.44 19.68 -1.77
N VAL A 41 2.49 19.65 -0.94
CA VAL A 41 3.35 18.48 -0.74
C VAL A 41 2.54 17.35 -0.12
N MET A 42 1.75 17.66 0.89
CA MET A 42 0.88 16.71 1.59
C MET A 42 -0.12 16.06 0.61
N ASN A 43 -0.76 16.87 -0.23
CA ASN A 43 -1.69 16.42 -1.26
C ASN A 43 -0.98 15.58 -2.34
N GLY A 44 0.24 15.95 -2.74
CA GLY A 44 1.07 15.19 -3.67
C GLY A 44 1.38 13.78 -3.15
N VAL A 45 1.84 13.69 -1.90
CA VAL A 45 2.11 12.40 -1.22
C VAL A 45 0.84 11.57 -1.11
N TYR A 46 -0.28 12.19 -0.76
CA TYR A 46 -1.57 11.50 -0.66
C TYR A 46 -2.01 10.91 -2.01
N LYS A 47 -1.95 11.70 -3.10
CA LYS A 47 -2.30 11.25 -4.45
C LYS A 47 -1.41 10.09 -4.91
N GLU A 48 -0.10 10.17 -4.72
CA GLU A 48 0.82 9.09 -5.08
C GLU A 48 0.55 7.83 -4.25
N ALA A 49 0.29 7.98 -2.94
CA ALA A 49 -0.08 6.86 -2.08
C ALA A 49 -1.38 6.18 -2.55
N GLN A 50 -2.39 6.93 -2.99
CA GLN A 50 -3.63 6.38 -3.54
C GLN A 50 -3.39 5.59 -4.83
N VAL A 51 -2.56 6.12 -5.74
CA VAL A 51 -2.17 5.41 -6.97
C VAL A 51 -1.44 4.11 -6.63
N LEU A 52 -0.46 4.15 -5.72
CA LEU A 52 0.28 2.98 -5.27
C LEU A 52 -0.63 1.93 -4.62
N ARG A 53 -1.62 2.32 -3.82
CA ARG A 53 -2.61 1.40 -3.23
C ARG A 53 -3.42 0.68 -4.31
N LYS A 54 -3.85 1.41 -5.35
CA LYS A 54 -4.58 0.81 -6.49
C LYS A 54 -3.70 -0.18 -7.24
N GLU A 55 -2.47 0.20 -7.56
CA GLU A 55 -1.51 -0.69 -8.21
C GLU A 55 -1.20 -1.94 -7.37
N MET A 56 -1.09 -1.78 -6.05
CA MET A 56 -0.91 -2.90 -5.11
C MET A 56 -2.10 -3.86 -5.13
N HIS A 57 -3.32 -3.32 -5.19
CA HIS A 57 -4.52 -4.13 -5.29
C HIS A 57 -4.56 -4.93 -6.58
N LEU A 58 -4.23 -4.29 -7.71
CA LEU A 58 -4.13 -4.96 -9.00
C LEU A 58 -3.05 -6.05 -9.00
N LEU A 59 -1.88 -5.78 -8.43
CA LEU A 59 -0.81 -6.76 -8.25
C LEU A 59 -1.31 -8.00 -7.49
N LYS A 60 -2.01 -7.80 -6.38
CA LYS A 60 -2.60 -8.90 -5.59
C LYS A 60 -3.65 -9.70 -6.38
N LEU A 61 -4.47 -9.03 -7.21
CA LEU A 61 -5.42 -9.72 -8.08
C LEU A 61 -4.70 -10.57 -9.14
N ASP A 62 -3.64 -10.05 -9.74
CA ASP A 62 -2.83 -10.77 -10.72
C ASP A 62 -2.18 -12.02 -10.07
N VAL A 63 -1.64 -11.90 -8.85
CA VAL A 63 -1.10 -13.03 -8.06
C VAL A 63 -2.16 -14.09 -7.77
N LYS A 64 -3.36 -13.69 -7.33
CA LYS A 64 -4.48 -14.64 -7.12
C LYS A 64 -4.88 -15.33 -8.42
N ARG A 65 -4.88 -14.61 -9.54
CA ARG A 65 -5.18 -15.17 -10.87
C ARG A 65 -4.11 -16.18 -11.31
N LEU A 66 -2.84 -15.91 -11.04
CA LEU A 66 -1.74 -16.86 -11.26
C LEU A 66 -1.95 -18.14 -10.46
N GLY A 67 -2.28 -18.05 -9.17
CA GLY A 67 -2.59 -19.21 -8.33
C GLY A 67 -3.73 -20.07 -8.90
N LYS A 68 -4.80 -19.43 -9.41
CA LYS A 68 -5.91 -20.12 -10.09
C LYS A 68 -5.48 -20.79 -11.40
N GLN A 69 -4.55 -20.21 -12.16
CA GLN A 69 -4.02 -20.87 -13.35
C GLN A 69 -3.11 -22.04 -13.00
N ASN A 70 -2.31 -21.92 -11.94
CA ASN A 70 -1.45 -22.97 -11.45
C ASN A 70 -2.26 -24.19 -10.94
N SER A 71 -3.39 -23.98 -10.26
CA SER A 71 -4.25 -25.10 -9.85
C SER A 71 -4.89 -25.85 -11.03
N ARG A 72 -5.14 -25.16 -12.16
CA ARG A 72 -5.62 -25.78 -13.40
C ARG A 72 -4.57 -26.69 -14.04
N PHE A 73 -3.29 -26.46 -13.78
CA PHE A 73 -2.21 -27.33 -14.25
C PHE A 73 -2.33 -28.76 -13.70
N LEU A 74 -2.96 -28.92 -12.53
CA LEU A 74 -3.19 -30.22 -11.88
C LEU A 74 -4.50 -30.89 -12.29
N THR A 75 -5.53 -30.09 -12.56
CA THR A 75 -6.93 -30.55 -12.62
C THR A 75 -7.54 -30.49 -14.02
N SER A 76 -6.95 -29.72 -14.94
CA SER A 76 -7.57 -29.45 -16.23
C SER A 76 -7.25 -30.52 -17.28
N VAL A 77 -8.27 -30.89 -18.06
CA VAL A 77 -8.14 -31.72 -19.27
C VAL A 77 -7.63 -30.95 -20.50
N ARG A 78 -7.39 -29.64 -20.39
CA ARG A 78 -6.83 -28.82 -21.48
C ARG A 78 -5.37 -29.17 -21.73
N ARG A 79 -4.87 -28.82 -22.92
CA ARG A 79 -3.44 -28.92 -23.23
C ARG A 79 -2.61 -28.14 -22.21
N ILE A 80 -1.72 -28.84 -21.52
CA ILE A 80 -0.79 -28.30 -20.52
C ILE A 80 0.01 -27.12 -21.06
N SER A 81 0.42 -27.17 -22.34
CA SER A 81 1.16 -26.07 -22.99
C SER A 81 0.38 -24.77 -23.08
N SER A 82 -0.95 -24.82 -23.20
CA SER A 82 -1.80 -23.63 -23.18
C SER A 82 -1.84 -23.02 -21.79
N ILE A 83 -2.06 -23.84 -20.76
CA ILE A 83 -2.11 -23.38 -19.36
C ILE A 83 -0.76 -22.76 -18.96
N LYS A 84 0.35 -23.40 -19.34
CA LYS A 84 1.70 -22.88 -19.11
C LYS A 84 1.92 -21.53 -19.80
N ARG A 85 1.45 -21.35 -21.04
CA ARG A 85 1.56 -20.06 -21.73
C ARG A 85 0.79 -18.96 -20.97
N ASP A 86 -0.41 -19.25 -20.50
CA ASP A 86 -1.23 -18.31 -19.73
C ASP A 86 -0.57 -17.94 -18.39
N SER A 87 -0.09 -18.94 -17.62
CA SER A 87 0.64 -18.69 -16.36
C SER A 87 1.92 -17.86 -16.60
N ASN A 88 2.70 -18.18 -17.65
CA ASN A 88 3.91 -17.43 -17.97
C ASN A 88 3.62 -15.98 -18.37
N ALA A 89 2.50 -15.73 -19.06
CA ALA A 89 2.08 -14.37 -19.39
C ALA A 89 1.74 -13.60 -18.11
N LEU A 90 0.93 -14.18 -17.22
CA LEU A 90 0.60 -13.58 -15.93
C LEU A 90 1.85 -13.30 -15.08
N GLY A 91 2.81 -14.23 -15.03
CA GLY A 91 4.07 -14.03 -14.30
C GLY A 91 4.88 -12.84 -14.81
N ARG A 92 4.92 -12.63 -16.14
CA ARG A 92 5.57 -11.44 -16.72
C ARG A 92 4.82 -10.16 -16.36
N ASP A 93 3.50 -10.16 -16.44
CA ASP A 93 2.68 -8.98 -16.12
C ASP A 93 2.83 -8.60 -14.64
N ILE A 94 2.82 -9.59 -13.74
CA ILE A 94 3.08 -9.41 -12.29
C ILE A 94 4.46 -8.80 -12.08
N LYS A 95 5.49 -9.33 -12.75
CA LYS A 95 6.86 -8.81 -12.63
C LYS A 95 6.94 -7.36 -13.08
N ASN A 96 6.42 -7.04 -14.26
CA ASN A 96 6.44 -5.69 -14.80
C ASN A 96 5.70 -4.69 -13.88
N ARG A 97 4.52 -5.07 -13.37
CA ARG A 97 3.78 -4.24 -12.40
C ARG A 97 4.54 -4.10 -11.08
N GLY A 98 5.12 -5.18 -10.58
CA GLY A 98 5.93 -5.19 -9.37
C GLY A 98 7.14 -4.25 -9.45
N GLU A 99 7.86 -4.26 -10.58
CA GLU A 99 8.98 -3.35 -10.84
C GLU A 99 8.52 -1.89 -10.90
N ALA A 100 7.39 -1.60 -11.56
CA ALA A 100 6.83 -0.26 -11.62
C ALA A 100 6.40 0.28 -10.25
N VAL A 101 5.75 -0.56 -9.43
CA VAL A 101 5.38 -0.23 -8.04
C VAL A 101 6.62 0.00 -7.19
N TYR A 102 7.63 -0.86 -7.31
CA TYR A 102 8.88 -0.74 -6.57
C TYR A 102 9.63 0.56 -6.89
N ALA A 103 9.72 0.95 -8.16
CA ALA A 103 10.34 2.20 -8.57
C ALA A 103 9.63 3.43 -7.98
N ARG A 104 8.29 3.41 -7.94
CA ARG A 104 7.50 4.48 -7.31
C ARG A 104 7.66 4.50 -5.78
N LEU A 105 7.70 3.34 -5.14
CA LEU A 105 7.98 3.21 -3.71
C LEU A 105 9.35 3.77 -3.33
N GLN A 106 10.38 3.53 -4.14
CA GLN A 106 11.70 4.12 -3.92
C GLN A 106 11.66 5.64 -3.99
N LYS A 107 10.96 6.20 -4.98
CA LYS A 107 10.79 7.66 -5.10
C LYS A 107 10.05 8.25 -3.90
N LEU A 108 8.97 7.62 -3.45
CA LEU A 108 8.23 8.04 -2.27
C LEU A 108 9.08 7.92 -0.99
N GLY A 109 9.90 6.86 -0.89
CA GLY A 109 10.83 6.68 0.22
C GLY A 109 11.93 7.74 0.25
N LYS A 110 12.45 8.15 -0.92
CA LYS A 110 13.39 9.26 -1.01
C LYS A 110 12.73 10.58 -0.58
N LEU A 111 11.56 10.90 -1.15
CA LEU A 111 10.79 12.09 -0.77
C LEU A 111 10.51 12.14 0.73
N SER A 112 10.16 11.01 1.34
CA SER A 112 9.94 10.93 2.79
C SER A 112 11.19 11.27 3.61
N LYS A 113 12.40 10.93 3.13
CA LYS A 113 13.66 11.28 3.81
C LYS A 113 13.99 12.75 3.61
N ASP A 114 13.86 13.25 2.38
CA ASP A 114 14.12 14.65 2.04
C ASP A 114 13.24 15.58 2.91
N LEU A 115 11.96 15.21 3.12
CA LEU A 115 11.04 15.95 4.02
C LEU A 115 11.39 15.84 5.51
N GLU A 116 11.99 14.74 5.95
CA GLU A 116 12.48 14.62 7.32
C GLU A 116 13.74 15.47 7.55
N GLU A 117 14.60 15.62 6.54
CA GLU A 117 15.78 16.49 6.57
C GLU A 117 15.40 17.98 6.53
N GLU A 118 14.42 18.35 5.71
CA GLU A 118 14.00 19.75 5.54
C GLU A 118 13.16 20.28 6.71
N HIS A 119 12.16 19.52 7.16
CA HIS A 119 11.19 19.98 8.16
C HIS A 119 11.36 19.32 9.54
N GLY A 120 12.30 18.38 9.67
CA GLY A 120 12.50 17.60 10.88
C GLY A 120 11.53 16.41 11.02
N PRO A 121 11.88 15.43 11.87
CA PRO A 121 11.14 14.16 12.00
C PRO A 121 9.77 14.28 12.68
N THR A 122 9.50 15.40 13.37
CA THR A 122 8.26 15.66 14.11
C THR A 122 7.23 16.45 13.30
N SER A 123 7.64 17.06 12.19
CA SER A 123 6.73 17.80 11.29
C SER A 123 5.59 16.90 10.80
N ALA A 124 4.40 17.49 10.64
CA ALA A 124 3.21 16.77 10.20
C ALA A 124 3.41 16.14 8.81
N VAL A 125 4.02 16.89 7.88
CA VAL A 125 4.28 16.43 6.51
C VAL A 125 5.24 15.24 6.51
N SER A 126 6.32 15.30 7.28
CA SER A 126 7.32 14.24 7.40
C SER A 126 6.76 12.98 8.05
N ARG A 127 5.97 13.12 9.13
CA ARG A 127 5.26 11.99 9.77
C ARG A 127 4.27 11.32 8.83
N MET A 128 3.50 12.12 8.08
CA MET A 128 2.54 11.59 7.12
C MET A 128 3.25 10.82 5.99
N ALA A 129 4.28 11.39 5.37
CA ALA A 129 5.03 10.75 4.30
C ALA A 129 5.68 9.43 4.76
N ARG A 130 6.32 9.44 5.94
CA ARG A 130 6.89 8.24 6.55
C ARG A 130 5.84 7.16 6.79
N SER A 131 4.70 7.52 7.38
CA SER A 131 3.61 6.58 7.65
C SER A 131 3.09 5.91 6.38
N GLN A 132 2.86 6.69 5.32
CA GLN A 132 2.46 6.15 4.02
C GLN A 132 3.52 5.21 3.44
N CYS A 133 4.79 5.62 3.47
CA CYS A 133 5.90 4.82 2.96
C CYS A 133 6.01 3.46 3.66
N VAL A 134 5.96 3.42 5.00
CA VAL A 134 6.00 2.18 5.79
C VAL A 134 4.81 1.27 5.46
N SER A 135 3.59 1.83 5.43
CA SER A 135 2.38 1.07 5.14
C SER A 135 2.42 0.46 3.73
N LEU A 136 2.81 1.23 2.73
CA LEU A 136 2.87 0.79 1.34
C LEU A 136 3.99 -0.24 1.11
N ASN A 137 5.16 -0.07 1.74
CA ASN A 137 6.24 -1.05 1.68
C ASN A 137 5.83 -2.39 2.30
N SER A 138 5.14 -2.38 3.45
CA SER A 138 4.60 -3.61 4.05
C SER A 138 3.58 -4.28 3.12
N ALA A 139 2.67 -3.51 2.53
CA ALA A 139 1.70 -4.04 1.58
C ALA A 139 2.36 -4.66 0.33
N PHE A 140 3.42 -4.03 -0.17
CA PHE A 140 4.23 -4.54 -1.28
C PHE A 140 4.93 -5.84 -0.94
N HIS A 141 5.61 -5.87 0.20
CA HIS A 141 6.29 -7.06 0.67
C HIS A 141 5.34 -8.25 0.80
N ASN A 142 4.15 -8.03 1.37
CA ASN A 142 3.12 -9.06 1.47
C ASN A 142 2.67 -9.55 0.09
N ALA A 143 2.42 -8.66 -0.88
CA ALA A 143 2.03 -9.06 -2.24
C ALA A 143 3.10 -9.89 -2.96
N ILE A 144 4.37 -9.50 -2.82
CA ILE A 144 5.51 -10.23 -3.40
C ILE A 144 5.75 -11.56 -2.67
N SER A 145 5.54 -11.62 -1.36
CA SER A 145 5.61 -12.87 -0.60
C SER A 145 4.54 -13.86 -1.05
N GLU A 146 3.29 -13.42 -1.21
CA GLU A 146 2.19 -14.23 -1.75
C GLU A 146 2.51 -14.75 -3.16
N TYR A 147 3.13 -13.92 -4.01
CA TYR A 147 3.60 -14.34 -5.33
C TYR A 147 4.67 -15.42 -5.26
N ASN A 148 5.69 -15.22 -4.43
CA ASN A 148 6.79 -16.17 -4.26
C ASN A 148 6.28 -17.53 -3.75
N GLU A 149 5.32 -17.52 -2.82
CA GLU A 149 4.67 -18.74 -2.33
C GLU A 149 3.93 -19.47 -3.45
N ALA A 150 3.16 -18.75 -4.28
CA ALA A 150 2.45 -19.34 -5.42
C ALA A 150 3.41 -19.98 -6.45
N GLU A 151 4.56 -19.36 -6.70
CA GLU A 151 5.61 -19.91 -7.57
C GLU A 151 6.26 -21.15 -6.95
N MET A 152 6.55 -21.14 -5.65
CA MET A 152 7.12 -22.29 -4.94
C MET A 152 6.17 -23.50 -4.96
N ILE A 153 4.89 -23.29 -4.70
CA ILE A 153 3.86 -24.33 -4.82
C ILE A 153 3.83 -24.90 -6.24
N GLN A 154 3.88 -24.04 -7.25
CA GLN A 154 3.88 -24.48 -8.65
C GLN A 154 5.13 -25.29 -9.01
N ARG A 155 6.30 -24.90 -8.47
CA ARG A 155 7.55 -25.62 -8.65
C ARG A 155 7.48 -27.02 -8.05
N GLU A 156 6.98 -27.14 -6.83
CA GLU A 156 6.83 -28.45 -6.17
C GLU A 156 5.82 -29.33 -6.92
N ASN A 157 4.68 -28.77 -7.33
CA ASN A 157 3.69 -29.46 -8.17
C ASN A 157 4.31 -29.99 -9.47
N CYS A 158 5.15 -29.19 -10.14
CA CYS A 158 5.85 -29.64 -11.35
C CYS A 158 6.81 -30.79 -11.05
N LYS A 159 7.57 -30.70 -9.96
CA LYS A 159 8.51 -31.74 -9.52
C LYS A 159 7.79 -33.06 -9.23
N THR A 160 6.72 -33.04 -8.43
CA THR A 160 5.92 -34.24 -8.13
C THR A 160 5.36 -34.89 -9.40
N ARG A 161 4.91 -34.08 -10.38
CA ARG A 161 4.40 -34.60 -11.66
C ARG A 161 5.49 -35.29 -12.47
N ILE A 162 6.69 -34.71 -12.57
CA ILE A 162 7.82 -35.30 -13.29
C ILE A 162 8.23 -36.62 -12.62
N GLN A 163 8.31 -36.63 -11.28
CA GLN A 163 8.64 -37.84 -10.54
C GLN A 163 7.62 -38.97 -10.80
N ARG A 164 6.32 -38.67 -10.73
CA ARG A 164 5.27 -39.65 -11.07
C ARG A 164 5.38 -40.15 -12.50
N GLN A 165 5.70 -39.28 -13.47
CA GLN A 165 5.90 -39.70 -14.85
C GLN A 165 7.10 -40.63 -15.00
N ALA A 166 8.21 -40.35 -14.31
CA ALA A 166 9.38 -41.21 -14.29
C ALA A 166 9.09 -42.58 -13.65
N GLU A 167 8.35 -42.61 -12.53
CA GLU A 167 7.92 -43.84 -11.87
C GLU A 167 7.03 -44.71 -12.79
N ILE A 168 6.07 -44.11 -13.49
CA ILE A 168 5.21 -44.82 -14.45
C ILE A 168 6.02 -45.37 -15.64
N MET A 169 7.03 -44.63 -16.11
CA MET A 169 7.87 -45.08 -17.22
C MET A 169 8.87 -46.17 -16.80
N GLY A 170 9.39 -46.10 -15.57
CA GLY A 170 10.37 -47.05 -15.02
C GLY A 170 9.77 -48.27 -14.30
N SER A 171 8.44 -48.33 -14.15
CA SER A 171 7.71 -49.51 -13.62
C SER A 171 7.32 -50.50 -14.72
N ARG A 172 8.01 -50.47 -15.86
CA ARG A 172 7.94 -51.47 -16.93
C ARG A 172 9.21 -52.29 -17.01
#